data_AF-A0A3G6URW9-F1
#
_entry.id   AF-A0A3G6URW9-F1
#
_cell.length_a   1.000
_cell.length_b   1.000
_cell.length_c   1.000
_cell.angle_alpha   90.00
_cell.angle_beta   90.00
_cell.angle_gamma   90.00
#
_symmetry.space_group_name_H-M   'P 1'
#
loop_
_entity.id
_entity.type
_entity.pdbx_description
1 polymer ?
#
loop_
_entity_poly.entity_id
_entity_poly.type
_entity_poly.pdbx_seq_one_letter_code
_entity_poly.pdbx_strand_id
1 'polypeptide(L)'
;MNEKLMEVLVRDIVSTLPDQKKELYRFIVRAEDELARQCHSKEQFMSLLTICSPYQQAAEKFHLSLEETWILMNGIEDEITAQLDQKLDRYKWIDFTENRESGQLQFFCIL
;
A
#
# COMPACT_ATOMS: atom_id res chain seq x y z
N MET A 1 -0.28 -9.83 13.14
CA MET A 1 0.57 -9.43 12.01
C MET A 1 1.41 -8.24 12.44
N ASN A 2 2.71 -8.20 12.15
CA ASN A 2 3.57 -7.07 12.54
C ASN A 2 3.28 -5.86 11.62
N GLU A 3 2.78 -4.75 12.17
CA GLU A 3 2.44 -3.53 11.41
C GLU A 3 3.62 -3.01 10.59
N LYS A 4 4.84 -3.06 11.15
CA LYS A 4 6.06 -2.67 10.43
C LYS A 4 6.37 -3.58 9.25
N LEU A 5 6.06 -4.87 9.35
CA LEU A 5 6.22 -5.80 8.24
C LEU A 5 5.23 -5.45 7.11
N MET A 6 3.98 -5.13 7.46
CA MET A 6 2.96 -4.71 6.48
C MET A 6 3.39 -3.44 5.74
N GLU A 7 3.84 -2.41 6.45
CA GLU A 7 4.34 -1.18 5.84
C GLU A 7 5.50 -1.43 4.87
N VAL A 8 6.45 -2.29 5.24
CA VAL A 8 7.59 -2.65 4.39
C VAL A 8 7.12 -3.39 3.13
N LEU A 9 6.20 -4.34 3.27
CA LEU A 9 5.67 -5.11 2.14
C LEU A 9 4.90 -4.22 1.17
N VAL A 10 4.03 -3.34 1.68
CA VAL A 10 3.28 -2.37 0.86
C VAL A 10 4.24 -1.43 0.16
N ARG A 11 5.27 -0.92 0.83
CA ARG A 11 6.27 -0.03 0.21
C ARG A 11 7.03 -0.71 -0.93
N ASP A 12 7.37 -1.99 -0.75
CA ASP A 12 8.04 -2.80 -1.77
C ASP A 12 7.11 -3.03 -2.97
N ILE A 13 5.85 -3.39 -2.74
CA ILE A 13 4.84 -3.55 -3.80
C ILE A 13 4.62 -2.24 -4.56
N VAL A 14 4.47 -1.11 -3.86
CA VAL A 14 4.33 0.20 -4.51
C VAL A 14 5.57 0.54 -5.35
N SER A 15 6.75 0.03 -4.99
CA SER A 15 7.98 0.26 -5.75
C SER A 15 8.01 -0.49 -7.09
N THR A 16 7.30 -1.62 -7.21
CA THR A 16 7.20 -2.42 -8.44
C THR A 16 6.13 -1.92 -9.41
N LEU A 17 5.21 -1.06 -8.95
CA LEU A 17 4.20 -0.44 -9.81
C LEU A 17 4.83 0.40 -10.93
N PRO A 18 4.19 0.48 -12.11
CA PRO A 18 4.54 1.44 -13.16
C PRO A 18 4.60 2.87 -12.63
N ASP A 19 5.50 3.70 -13.17
CA ASP A 19 5.80 5.01 -12.61
C ASP A 19 4.59 5.94 -12.54
N GLN A 20 3.74 5.95 -13.58
CA GLN A 20 2.50 6.72 -13.58
C GLN A 20 1.55 6.33 -12.43
N LYS A 21 1.36 5.02 -12.20
CA LYS A 21 0.52 4.48 -11.12
C LYS A 21 1.12 4.82 -9.74
N LYS A 22 2.44 4.66 -9.61
CA LYS A 22 3.19 4.93 -8.39
C LYS A 22 3.13 6.41 -8.00
N GLU A 23 3.27 7.31 -8.96
CA GLU A 23 3.18 8.75 -8.73
C GLU A 23 1.77 9.19 -8.32
N LEU A 24 0.74 8.67 -8.99
CA LEU A 24 -0.66 8.95 -8.63
C LEU A 24 -0.97 8.49 -7.20
N TYR A 25 -0.66 7.23 -6.89
CA TYR A 25 -0.90 6.64 -5.57
C TYR A 25 -0.20 7.43 -4.47
N ARG A 26 1.10 7.74 -4.66
CA ARG A 26 1.86 8.52 -3.68
C ARG A 26 1.35 9.94 -3.52
N PHE A 27 0.83 10.55 -4.58
CA PHE A 27 0.27 11.89 -4.50
C PHE A 27 -1.01 11.89 -3.65
N ILE A 28 -1.95 10.99 -3.93
CA ILE A 28 -3.22 10.86 -3.20
C ILE A 28 -2.96 10.51 -1.73
N VAL A 29 -2.15 9.48 -1.46
CA VAL A 29 -1.83 9.06 -0.08
C VAL A 29 -1.17 10.19 0.73
N ARG A 30 -0.26 10.98 0.12
CA ARG A 30 0.35 12.12 0.82
C ARG A 30 -0.65 13.21 1.13
N ALA A 31 -1.54 13.53 0.19
CA ALA A 31 -2.59 14.52 0.40
C ALA A 31 -3.55 14.05 1.51
N GLU A 32 -3.91 12.77 1.54
CA GLU A 32 -4.72 12.17 2.60
C GLU A 32 -4.00 12.18 3.95
N ASP A 33 -2.72 11.83 4.01
CA ASP A 33 -1.90 11.88 5.23
C ASP A 33 -1.80 13.31 5.79
N GLU A 34 -1.64 14.30 4.91
CA GLU A 34 -1.60 15.72 5.30
C GLU A 34 -2.93 16.19 5.87
N LEU A 35 -4.05 15.75 5.30
CA LEU A 35 -5.38 16.01 5.85
C LEU A 35 -5.55 15.29 7.19
N ALA A 36 -5.17 14.02 7.30
CA ALA A 36 -5.29 13.23 8.52
C ALA A 36 -4.53 13.85 9.69
N ARG A 37 -3.33 14.42 9.45
CA ARG A 37 -2.55 15.14 10.48
C ARG A 37 -3.23 16.40 11.00
N GLN A 38 -4.10 17.03 10.22
CA GLN A 38 -4.83 18.24 10.60
C GLN A 38 -6.14 17.91 11.34
N CYS A 39 -6.61 16.67 11.23
CA CYS A 39 -7.85 16.20 11.81
C CYS A 39 -7.65 15.64 13.22
N HIS A 40 -8.58 15.98 14.11
CA HIS A 40 -8.60 15.46 15.49
C HIS A 40 -9.65 14.34 15.65
N SER A 41 -10.57 14.20 14.69
CA SER A 41 -11.57 13.15 14.64
C SER A 41 -11.76 12.59 13.23
N LYS A 42 -12.32 11.37 13.16
CA LYS A 42 -12.66 10.72 11.88
C LYS A 42 -13.73 11.49 11.12
N GLU A 43 -14.73 12.06 11.81
CA GLU A 43 -15.77 12.85 11.15
C GLU A 43 -15.17 14.09 10.47
N GLN A 44 -14.24 14.76 11.16
CA GLN A 44 -13.53 15.93 10.61
C GLN A 44 -12.69 15.57 9.37
N PHE A 45 -12.07 14.40 9.37
CA PHE A 45 -11.33 13.88 8.22
C PHE A 45 -12.23 13.61 7.01
N MET A 46 -13.36 12.94 7.22
CA MET A 46 -14.33 12.67 6.16
C MET A 46 -14.90 13.97 5.54
N SER A 47 -15.18 14.98 6.39
CA SER A 47 -15.59 16.29 5.90
C SER A 47 -14.50 16.97 5.07
N LEU A 48 -13.25 16.91 5.50
CA LEU A 48 -12.12 17.51 4.79
C LEU A 48 -11.78 16.80 3.47
N LEU A 49 -11.94 15.48 3.39
CA LEU A 49 -11.82 14.74 2.12
C LEU A 49 -12.82 15.24 1.08
N THR A 50 -14.02 15.61 1.51
CA THR A 50 -15.07 16.14 0.61
C THR A 50 -14.75 17.56 0.15
N ILE A 51 -14.14 18.39 1.02
CA ILE A 51 -13.85 19.81 0.73
C ILE A 51 -12.56 19.99 -0.05
N CYS A 52 -11.49 19.30 0.34
CA CYS A 52 -10.17 19.42 -0.28
C CYS A 52 -9.99 18.48 -1.47
N SER A 53 -10.77 17.39 -1.54
CA SER A 53 -10.78 16.36 -2.59
C SER A 53 -9.40 16.05 -3.17
N PRO A 54 -8.59 15.23 -2.47
CA PRO A 54 -7.31 14.72 -2.99
C PRO A 54 -7.41 14.14 -4.40
N TYR A 55 -8.55 13.51 -4.72
CA TYR A 55 -8.86 12.95 -6.03
C TYR A 55 -9.03 14.03 -7.11
N GLN A 56 -9.68 15.17 -6.80
CA GLN A 56 -9.74 16.29 -7.74
C GLN A 56 -8.37 16.93 -7.97
N GLN A 57 -7.58 17.11 -6.90
CA GLN A 57 -6.21 17.62 -7.05
C GLN A 57 -5.33 16.70 -7.90
N ALA A 58 -5.50 15.38 -7.74
CA ALA A 58 -4.81 14.38 -8.55
C ALA A 58 -5.27 14.44 -10.01
N ALA A 59 -6.58 14.49 -10.25
CA ALA A 59 -7.16 14.62 -11.59
C ALA A 59 -6.57 15.82 -12.36
N GLU A 60 -6.53 16.99 -11.72
CA GLU A 60 -5.95 18.20 -12.30
C GLU A 60 -4.45 18.05 -12.61
N LYS A 61 -3.68 17.50 -11.66
CA LYS A 61 -2.22 17.36 -11.79
C LYS A 61 -1.82 16.35 -12.88
N PHE A 62 -2.55 15.25 -12.99
CA PHE A 62 -2.24 14.17 -13.93
C PHE A 62 -3.00 14.31 -15.26
N HIS A 63 -3.74 15.41 -15.45
CA HIS A 63 -4.58 15.66 -16.62
C HIS A 63 -5.57 14.53 -16.91
N LEU A 64 -6.14 13.96 -15.84
CA LEU A 64 -7.17 12.93 -15.89
C LEU A 64 -8.52 13.54 -15.50
N SER A 65 -9.61 12.94 -15.92
CA SER A 65 -10.91 13.19 -15.29
C SER A 65 -10.94 12.63 -13.86
N LEU A 66 -11.89 13.13 -13.06
CA LEU A 66 -12.12 12.60 -11.71
C LEU A 66 -12.48 11.10 -11.74
N GLU A 67 -13.28 10.70 -12.73
CA GLU A 67 -13.67 9.30 -12.94
C GLU A 67 -12.46 8.42 -13.29
N GLU A 68 -11.64 8.84 -14.26
CA GLU A 68 -10.41 8.11 -14.61
C GLU A 68 -9.44 8.01 -13.44
N THR A 69 -9.34 9.08 -12.64
CA THR A 69 -8.51 9.11 -11.43
C THR A 69 -9.00 8.10 -10.40
N TRP A 70 -10.32 8.03 -10.17
CA TRP A 70 -10.92 7.08 -9.24
C TRP A 70 -10.75 5.63 -9.71
N ILE A 71 -11.01 5.36 -10.99
CA ILE A 71 -10.81 4.04 -11.59
C ILE A 71 -9.34 3.61 -11.48
N LEU A 72 -8.42 4.52 -11.79
CA LEU A 72 -6.99 4.23 -11.74
C LEU A 72 -6.51 3.99 -10.31
N MET A 73 -6.97 4.78 -9.34
CA MET A 73 -6.65 4.59 -7.92
C MET A 73 -7.16 3.25 -7.40
N ASN A 74 -8.43 2.91 -7.64
CA ASN A 74 -8.97 1.61 -7.23
C ASN A 74 -8.20 0.45 -7.87
N GLY A 75 -7.89 0.55 -9.16
CA GLY A 75 -7.09 -0.47 -9.84
C GLY A 75 -5.68 -0.63 -9.26
N ILE A 76 -5.11 0.45 -8.70
CA ILE A 76 -3.84 0.39 -7.97
C ILE A 76 -4.02 -0.30 -6.62
N GLU A 77 -5.06 0.05 -5.86
CA GLU A 77 -5.36 -0.57 -4.56
C GLU A 77 -5.63 -2.08 -4.70
N ASP A 78 -6.39 -2.48 -5.71
CA ASP A 78 -6.63 -3.88 -6.04
C ASP A 78 -5.33 -4.62 -6.38
N GLU A 79 -4.46 -4.01 -7.19
CA GLU A 79 -3.15 -4.57 -7.56
C GLU A 79 -2.23 -4.72 -6.34
N ILE A 80 -2.20 -3.71 -5.46
CA ILE A 80 -1.42 -3.75 -4.22
C ILE A 80 -1.94 -4.87 -3.32
N THR A 81 -3.26 -4.96 -3.15
CA THR A 81 -3.92 -5.96 -2.30
C THR A 81 -3.64 -7.38 -2.81
N ALA A 82 -3.80 -7.62 -4.12
CA ALA A 82 -3.52 -8.92 -4.72
C ALA A 82 -2.04 -9.33 -4.55
N GLN A 83 -1.09 -8.41 -4.73
CA GLN A 83 0.33 -8.70 -4.50
C GLN A 83 0.64 -8.91 -3.02
N LEU A 84 -0.01 -8.19 -2.12
CA LEU A 84 0.15 -8.34 -0.68
C LEU A 84 -0.32 -9.71 -0.23
N ASP A 85 -1.51 -10.14 -0.66
CA ASP A 85 -2.06 -11.46 -0.35
C ASP A 85 -1.14 -12.58 -0.84
N GLN A 86 -0.63 -12.47 -2.08
CA GLN A 86 0.34 -13.44 -2.60
C GLN A 86 1.62 -13.51 -1.76
N LYS A 87 2.15 -12.37 -1.31
CA LYS A 87 3.33 -12.35 -0.46
C LYS A 87 3.03 -12.93 0.92
N LEU A 88 1.91 -12.55 1.53
CA LEU A 88 1.49 -13.06 2.83
C LEU A 88 1.29 -14.57 2.80
N ASP A 89 0.70 -15.11 1.74
CA ASP A 89 0.57 -16.55 1.58
C ASP A 89 1.94 -17.22 1.50
N ARG A 90 2.89 -16.69 0.71
CA ARG A 90 4.28 -17.22 0.71
C ARG A 90 4.93 -17.15 2.09
N TYR A 91 4.72 -16.07 2.86
CA TYR A 91 5.24 -15.97 4.23
C TYR A 91 4.59 -16.97 5.18
N LYS A 92 3.29 -17.29 5.04
CA LYS A 92 2.63 -18.37 5.80
C LYS A 92 3.28 -19.72 5.51
N TRP A 93 3.67 -19.99 4.26
CA TRP A 93 4.41 -21.21 3.91
C TRP A 93 5.83 -21.26 4.51
N ILE A 94 6.43 -20.11 4.82
CA ILE A 94 7.79 -20.00 5.38
C ILE A 94 7.77 -20.00 6.92
N ASP A 95 6.61 -19.91 7.57
CA ASP A 95 6.48 -19.98 9.03
C ASP A 95 6.76 -21.40 9.56
N PHE A 96 8.05 -21.72 9.73
CA PHE A 96 8.60 -22.94 10.32
C PHE A 96 8.45 -22.97 11.86
N THR A 97 7.40 -22.37 12.43
CA THR A 97 7.15 -22.48 13.88
C THR A 97 6.84 -23.91 14.33
N GLU A 98 6.61 -24.85 13.40
CA GLU A 98 6.56 -26.30 13.65
C GLU A 98 7.90 -27.04 13.48
N ASN A 99 9.05 -26.36 13.39
CA ASN A 99 10.35 -27.03 13.44
C ASN A 99 11.19 -26.55 14.64
N ARG A 100 10.59 -26.73 15.82
CA ARG A 100 11.35 -26.98 17.04
C ARG A 100 11.44 -28.49 17.28
N GLU A 101 12.09 -29.19 16.36
CA GLU A 101 12.83 -30.40 16.75
C GLU A 101 14.33 -30.09 16.70
N SER A 102 14.89 -30.08 17.90
CA SER A 102 16.30 -30.13 18.22
C SER A 102 17.12 -30.92 17.19
N GLY A 103 18.05 -30.25 16.52
CA GLY A 103 19.22 -30.93 15.94
C GLY A 103 19.58 -30.50 14.52
N GLN A 104 20.76 -29.90 14.43
CA GLN A 104 21.60 -29.73 13.24
C GLN A 104 21.19 -28.64 12.24
N LEU A 105 21.81 -27.48 12.43
CA LEU A 105 22.05 -26.48 11.40
C LEU A 105 22.80 -27.12 10.22
N GLN A 106 22.14 -27.32 9.09
CA GLN A 106 22.81 -27.43 7.79
C GLN A 106 22.65 -26.12 7.04
N PHE A 107 23.75 -25.38 6.96
CA PHE A 107 23.92 -24.27 6.02
C PHE A 107 23.76 -24.80 4.60
N PHE A 108 22.76 -24.31 3.86
CA PHE A 108 22.80 -24.35 2.40
C PHE A 108 23.09 -22.95 1.88
N CYS A 109 24.37 -22.75 1.51
CA CYS A 109 24.77 -21.72 0.57
C CYS A 109 24.13 -22.04 -0.79
N ILE A 110 23.45 -21.08 -1.40
CA ILE A 110 23.09 -21.14 -2.82
C ILE A 110 24.05 -20.23 -3.57
N LEU A 111 24.83 -20.85 -4.45
CA LEU A 111 25.54 -20.23 -5.58
C LEU A 111 24.55 -19.93 -6.71
#